data_AF-A0A4S4B323-F1
#
_entry.id   AF-A0A4S4B323-F1
#
_cell.length_a   1.000
_cell.length_b   1.000
_cell.length_c   1.000
_cell.angle_alpha   90.00
_cell.angle_beta   90.00
_cell.angle_gamma   90.00
#
_symmetry.space_group_name_H-M   'P 1'
#
loop_
_entity.id
_entity.type
_entity.pdbx_description
1 polymer ?
#
loop_
_entity_poly.entity_id
_entity_poly.type
_entity_poly.pdbx_seq_one_letter_code
_entity_poly.pdbx_strand_id
1 'polypeptide(L)'
;MAIELIPIIKAVLPYVAQVATAAIPVFSSKSDKTAKADPVVARQIEELQSAVTQNAESIHVLADNLRRAIQGIEGAAQEARRQAAAYRTMLFVALGLSVASLLIALFLLVR
;
A
#
# COMPACT_ATOMS: atom_id res chain seq x y z
N MET A 1 9.54 -4.90 -12.44
CA MET A 1 8.08 -5.11 -12.48
C MET A 1 7.48 -4.25 -11.38
N ALA A 2 6.76 -3.18 -11.74
CA ALA A 2 6.00 -2.39 -10.78
C ALA A 2 4.80 -3.24 -10.34
N ILE A 3 4.53 -3.29 -9.03
CA ILE A 3 3.32 -3.92 -8.53
C ILE A 3 2.21 -2.92 -8.86
N GLU A 4 1.54 -3.13 -9.99
CA GLU A 4 0.38 -2.37 -10.39
C GLU A 4 -0.73 -2.62 -9.34
N LEU A 5 -0.82 -1.76 -8.32
CA LEU A 5 -1.81 -1.88 -7.24
C LEU A 5 -3.26 -1.73 -7.75
N ILE A 6 -3.44 -1.00 -8.85
CA ILE A 6 -4.75 -0.68 -9.45
C ILE A 6 -5.54 -1.94 -9.86
N PRO A 7 -4.98 -2.90 -10.62
CA PRO A 7 -5.70 -4.14 -10.97
C PRO A 7 -6.07 -4.99 -9.75
N ILE A 8 -5.24 -5.00 -8.69
CA ILE A 8 -5.54 -5.74 -7.45
C ILE A 8 -6.73 -5.11 -6.73
N ILE A 9 -6.73 -3.78 -6.57
CA ILE A 9 -7.86 -3.06 -5.96
C ILE A 9 -9.14 -3.29 -6.76
N LYS A 10 -9.08 -3.26 -8.10
CA LYS A 10 -10.22 -3.56 -8.99
C LYS A 10 -10.76 -4.98 -8.82
N ALA A 11 -9.89 -5.97 -8.61
CA ALA A 11 -10.29 -7.35 -8.42
C ALA A 11 -11.01 -7.58 -7.09
N VAL A 12 -10.65 -6.83 -6.04
CA VAL A 12 -11.21 -7.00 -4.69
C VAL A 12 -12.45 -6.13 -4.44
N LEU A 13 -12.57 -5.00 -5.15
CA LEU A 13 -13.70 -4.06 -5.04
C LEU A 13 -15.12 -4.71 -5.08
N PRO A 14 -15.44 -5.64 -6.00
CA PRO A 14 -16.78 -6.24 -6.05
C PRO A 14 -17.09 -7.11 -4.83
N TYR A 15 -16.09 -7.74 -4.20
CA TYR A 15 -16.27 -8.53 -3.00
C TYR A 15 -16.52 -7.65 -1.77
N VAL A 16 -15.82 -6.51 -1.67
CA VAL A 16 -16.06 -5.51 -0.62
C VAL A 16 -17.46 -4.93 -0.74
N ALA A 17 -17.91 -4.65 -1.97
CA ALA A 17 -19.27 -4.17 -2.21
C ALA A 17 -20.33 -5.20 -1.80
N GLN A 18 -20.16 -6.49 -2.13
CA GLN A 18 -21.10 -7.55 -1.73
C GLN A 18 -21.19 -7.69 -0.21
N VAL A 19 -20.05 -7.66 0.49
CA VAL A 19 -20.00 -7.74 1.95
C VAL A 19 -20.66 -6.50 2.59
N ALA A 20 -20.38 -5.30 2.08
CA ALA A 20 -21.00 -4.07 2.55
C ALA A 20 -22.53 -4.11 2.35
N THR A 21 -23.00 -4.54 1.19
CA THR A 21 -24.44 -4.58 0.87
C THR A 21 -25.20 -5.60 1.72
N ALA A 22 -24.56 -6.72 2.08
CA ALA A 22 -25.15 -7.74 2.92
C ALA A 22 -25.11 -7.39 4.42
N ALA A 23 -24.04 -6.74 4.88
CA ALA A 23 -23.82 -6.48 6.31
C ALA A 23 -24.47 -5.18 6.80
N ILE A 24 -24.46 -4.10 5.99
CA ILE A 24 -24.96 -2.78 6.40
C ILE A 24 -26.44 -2.80 6.88
N PRO A 25 -27.39 -3.45 6.17
CA PRO A 25 -28.80 -3.42 6.57
C PRO A 25 -29.04 -4.10 7.92
N VAL A 26 -28.31 -5.18 8.21
CA VAL A 26 -28.47 -6.00 9.42
C VAL A 26 -28.04 -5.25 10.67
N PHE A 27 -27.03 -4.37 10.56
CA PHE A 27 -26.56 -3.54 11.68
C PHE A 27 -27.31 -2.20 11.80
N SER A 28 -27.88 -1.68 10.70
CA SER A 28 -28.56 -0.37 10.68
C SER A 28 -30.08 -0.43 10.92
N SER A 29 -30.73 -1.57 10.67
CA SER A 29 -32.16 -1.71 10.99
C SER A 29 -32.34 -1.69 12.51
N LYS A 30 -32.95 -0.62 13.06
CA LYS A 30 -33.58 -0.69 14.39
C LYS A 30 -34.53 -1.87 14.34
N SER A 31 -34.16 -2.95 15.03
CA SER A 31 -34.92 -4.19 15.00
C SER A 31 -36.31 -3.91 15.59
N ASP A 32 -37.32 -3.77 14.73
CA ASP A 32 -38.74 -3.68 15.11
C ASP A 32 -39.22 -4.92 15.90
N LYS A 33 -38.41 -5.99 15.94
CA LYS A 33 -38.65 -7.19 16.77
C LYS A 33 -38.18 -7.04 18.22
N THR A 34 -37.46 -5.96 18.56
CA THR A 34 -36.91 -5.71 19.90
C THR A 34 -37.91 -5.03 20.84
N ALA A 35 -39.11 -4.67 20.36
CA ALA A 35 -40.16 -4.09 21.20
C ALA A 35 -40.69 -5.07 22.29
N LYS A 36 -40.24 -6.33 22.30
CA LYS A 36 -40.44 -7.33 23.36
C LYS A 36 -39.14 -7.87 23.98
N ALA A 37 -37.98 -7.34 23.62
CA ALA A 37 -36.70 -7.78 24.17
C ALA A 37 -36.33 -6.92 25.38
N ASP A 38 -35.76 -7.59 26.38
CA ASP A 38 -35.27 -7.02 27.64
C ASP A 38 -34.47 -5.72 27.40
N PRO A 39 -34.74 -4.61 28.11
CA PRO A 39 -34.03 -3.32 27.96
C PRO A 39 -32.50 -3.45 28.03
N VAL A 40 -31.98 -4.48 28.71
CA VAL A 40 -30.55 -4.77 28.80
C VAL A 40 -29.96 -5.24 27.46
N VAL A 41 -30.75 -5.92 26.61
CA VAL A 41 -30.33 -6.38 25.27
C VAL A 41 -30.32 -5.20 24.29
N ALA A 42 -31.32 -4.32 24.38
CA ALA A 42 -31.36 -3.11 23.55
C ALA A 42 -30.13 -2.21 23.81
N ARG A 43 -29.73 -2.07 25.09
CA ARG A 43 -28.56 -1.29 25.50
C ARG A 43 -27.23 -1.92 25.05
N GLN A 44 -27.11 -3.25 25.15
CA GLN A 44 -25.92 -3.97 24.64
C GLN A 44 -25.79 -3.85 23.12
N ILE A 45 -26.89 -3.85 22.36
CA ILE A 45 -26.84 -3.62 20.91
C ILE A 45 -26.36 -2.21 20.60
N GLU A 46 -26.81 -1.20 21.35
CA GLU A 46 -26.36 0.19 21.19
C GLU A 46 -24.87 0.36 21.50
N GLU A 47 -24.38 -0.26 22.57
CA GLU A 47 -22.95 -0.26 22.92
C GLU A 47 -22.09 -0.97 21.86
N LEU A 48 -22.55 -2.13 21.36
CA LEU A 48 -21.87 -2.85 20.27
C LEU A 48 -21.87 -2.04 18.97
N GLN A 49 -22.97 -1.38 18.63
CA GLN A 49 -23.06 -0.54 17.43
C GLN A 49 -22.12 0.68 17.53
N SER A 50 -22.04 1.31 18.71
CA SER A 50 -21.10 2.40 18.97
C SER A 50 -19.65 1.93 18.83
N ALA A 51 -19.29 0.81 19.45
CA ALA A 51 -17.95 0.22 19.36
C ALA A 51 -17.59 -0.21 17.93
N VAL A 52 -18.53 -0.78 17.17
CA VAL A 52 -18.30 -1.15 15.77
C VAL A 52 -18.11 0.08 14.89
N THR A 53 -18.89 1.14 15.10
CA THR A 53 -18.74 2.40 14.35
C THR A 53 -17.38 3.04 14.59
N GLN A 54 -16.95 3.11 15.86
CA GLN A 54 -15.64 3.64 16.24
C GLN A 54 -14.48 2.79 15.69
N ASN A 55 -14.63 1.47 15.65
CA ASN A 55 -13.64 0.59 15.04
C ASN A 55 -13.58 0.74 13.52
N ALA A 56 -14.73 0.91 12.85
CA ALA A 56 -14.79 1.14 11.41
C ALA A 56 -14.06 2.44 11.01
N GLU A 57 -14.26 3.51 11.79
CA GLU A 57 -13.52 4.77 11.62
C GLU A 57 -12.00 4.56 11.81
N SER A 58 -11.62 3.81 12.85
CA SER A 58 -10.21 3.51 13.14
C SER A 58 -9.55 2.69 12.02
N ILE A 59 -10.26 1.71 11.44
CA ILE A 59 -9.79 0.92 10.28
C ILE A 59 -9.62 1.83 9.06
N HIS A 60 -10.53 2.79 8.85
CA HIS A 60 -10.41 3.74 7.74
C HIS A 60 -9.16 4.60 7.87
N VAL A 61 -8.89 5.15 9.06
CA VAL A 61 -7.69 5.93 9.34
C VAL A 61 -6.42 5.08 9.16
N LEU A 62 -6.43 3.83 9.63
CA LEU A 62 -5.31 2.91 9.45
C LEU A 62 -5.06 2.62 7.96
N ALA A 63 -6.12 2.39 7.18
CA ALA A 63 -6.01 2.17 5.73
C ALA A 63 -5.46 3.40 4.99
N ASP A 64 -5.89 4.60 5.38
CA ASP A 64 -5.37 5.85 4.79
C ASP A 64 -3.88 6.05 5.13
N ASN A 65 -3.49 5.81 6.38
CA ASN A 65 -2.10 5.86 6.81
C ASN A 65 -1.23 4.82 6.07
N LEU A 66 -1.72 3.59 5.91
CA LEU A 66 -1.04 2.55 5.14
C LEU A 66 -0.86 2.97 3.69
N ARG A 67 -1.91 3.54 3.07
CA ARG A 67 -1.85 4.04 1.69
C ARG A 67 -0.77 5.12 1.54
N ARG A 68 -0.73 6.09 2.46
CA ARG A 68 0.30 7.14 2.47
C ARG A 68 1.71 6.56 2.64
N ALA A 69 1.87 5.59 3.53
CA ALA A 69 3.15 4.92 3.76
C ALA A 69 3.63 4.17 2.50
N ILE A 70 2.76 3.40 1.85
CA ILE A 70 3.07 2.69 0.60
C ILE A 70 3.48 3.68 -0.49
N GLN A 71 2.74 4.78 -0.66
CA GLN A 71 3.08 5.82 -1.63
C GLN A 71 4.45 6.45 -1.35
N GLY A 72 4.77 6.69 -0.08
CA GLY A 72 6.10 7.18 0.33
C GLY A 72 7.22 6.19 0.00
N ILE A 73 6.99 4.90 0.27
CA ILE A 73 7.95 3.82 -0.04
C ILE A 73 8.16 3.70 -1.55
N GLU A 74 7.09 3.75 -2.35
CA GLU A 74 7.17 3.69 -3.81
C GLU A 74 7.99 4.87 -4.37
N GLY A 75 7.76 6.08 -3.86
CA GLY A 75 8.53 7.27 -4.23
C GLY A 75 10.03 7.11 -3.92
N ALA A 76 10.35 6.72 -2.69
CA ALA A 76 11.73 6.48 -2.28
C ALA A 76 12.41 5.37 -3.09
N ALA A 77 11.68 4.29 -3.40
CA ALA A 77 12.19 3.19 -4.22
C ALA A 77 12.47 3.64 -5.67
N GLN A 78 11.65 4.52 -6.25
CA GLN A 78 11.90 5.07 -7.58
C GLN A 78 13.14 5.97 -7.59
N GLU A 79 13.30 6.82 -6.58
CA GLU A 79 14.49 7.67 -6.40
C GLU A 79 15.76 6.82 -6.31
N ALA A 80 15.75 5.80 -5.45
CA ALA A 80 16.88 4.88 -5.26
C ALA A 80 17.24 4.13 -6.55
N ARG A 81 16.24 3.71 -7.33
CA ARG A 81 16.48 3.06 -8.64
C ARG A 81 17.13 4.01 -9.65
N ARG A 82 16.71 5.28 -9.69
CA ARG A 82 17.33 6.29 -10.57
C ARG A 82 18.78 6.53 -10.20
N GLN A 83 19.07 6.69 -8.90
CA GLN A 83 20.43 6.86 -8.40
C GLN A 83 21.31 5.64 -8.71
N ALA A 84 20.81 4.42 -8.44
CA ALA A 84 21.53 3.19 -8.75
C ALA A 84 21.85 3.06 -10.25
N ALA A 85 20.91 3.43 -11.13
CA ALA A 85 21.15 3.44 -12.57
C ALA A 85 22.23 4.45 -12.97
N ALA A 86 22.21 5.66 -12.40
CA ALA A 86 23.21 6.69 -12.63
C ALA A 86 24.61 6.27 -12.13
N TYR A 87 24.70 5.66 -10.95
CA TYR A 87 25.98 5.14 -10.45
C TYR A 87 26.50 4.00 -11.32
N ARG A 88 25.62 3.11 -11.79
CA ARG A 88 26.00 2.02 -12.69
C ARG A 88 26.59 2.55 -13.99
N THR A 89 26.00 3.58 -14.60
CA THR A 89 26.57 4.19 -15.82
C THR A 89 27.91 4.87 -15.55
N MET A 90 28.04 5.63 -14.46
CA MET A 90 29.32 6.22 -14.06
C MET A 90 30.41 5.17 -13.85
N LEU A 91 30.07 4.02 -13.24
CA LEU A 91 31.00 2.93 -13.01
C LEU A 91 31.52 2.34 -14.34
N PHE A 92 30.65 2.13 -15.32
CA PHE A 92 31.07 1.66 -16.65
C PHE A 92 31.95 2.67 -17.38
N VAL A 93 31.65 3.98 -17.26
CA VAL A 93 32.49 5.03 -17.85
C VAL A 93 33.87 5.05 -17.21
N ALA A 94 33.95 5.01 -15.88
CA ALA A 94 35.21 4.99 -15.15
C ALA A 94 36.04 3.72 -15.49
N LEU A 95 35.39 2.56 -15.57
CA LEU A 95 36.04 1.31 -15.93
C LEU A 95 36.56 1.35 -17.38
N GLY A 96 35.76 1.85 -18.32
CA GLY A 96 36.18 2.03 -19.71
C GLY A 96 37.39 2.97 -19.84
N LEU A 97 37.37 4.10 -19.12
CA LEU A 97 38.49 5.04 -19.09
C LEU A 97 39.77 4.41 -18.50
N SER A 98 39.63 3.64 -17.42
CA SER A 98 40.74 2.91 -16.80
C SER A 98 41.36 1.89 -17.76
N VAL A 99 40.54 1.09 -18.45
CA VAL A 99 41.01 0.13 -19.45
C VAL A 99 41.70 0.83 -20.63
N ALA A 100 41.12 1.92 -21.14
CA ALA A 100 41.73 2.69 -22.22
C ALA A 100 43.11 3.25 -21.82
N SER A 101 43.23 3.80 -20.62
CA SER A 101 44.50 4.29 -20.07
C SER A 101 45.55 3.17 -19.97
N LEU A 102 45.16 2.00 -19.44
CA LEU A 102 46.00 0.80 -19.38
C LEU A 102 46.50 0.35 -20.75
N LEU A 103 45.62 0.31 -21.75
CA LEU A 103 45.99 -0.07 -23.12
C LEU A 103 46.97 0.92 -23.75
N ILE A 104 46.77 2.22 -23.54
CA ILE A 104 47.69 3.27 -24.02
C ILE A 104 49.06 3.11 -23.35
N ALA A 105 49.09 2.89 -22.04
CA ALA A 105 50.34 2.69 -21.31
C ALA A 105 51.11 1.45 -21.80
N LEU A 106 50.41 0.34 -22.04
CA LEU A 106 51.01 -0.88 -22.59
C LEU A 106 51.51 -0.68 -24.03
N PHE A 107 50.76 0.04 -24.86
CA PHE A 107 51.18 0.35 -26.23
C PHE A 107 52.47 1.18 -26.25
N LEU A 108 52.57 2.19 -25.39
CA LEU A 108 53.77 3.01 -25.23
C LEU A 108 54.96 2.25 -24.64
N LEU A 109 54.72 1.18 -23.88
CA LEU A 109 55.79 0.36 -23.31
C LEU A 109 56.39 -0.63 -24.34
N VAL A 110 55.55 -1.14 -25.24
CA VAL A 110 55.94 -2.15 -26.24
C VAL A 110 56.52 -1.52 -27.51
N ARG A 111 56.23 -0.24 -27.78
CA ARG A 111 56.66 0.48 -28.98
C ARG A 111 57.80 1.44 -28.69
#